data_AF-A0A6A6R3D9-F1
#
_entry.id   AF-A0A6A6R3D9-F1
#
_cell.length_a   1.000
_cell.length_b   1.000
_cell.length_c   1.000
_cell.angle_alpha   90.00
_cell.angle_beta   90.00
_cell.angle_gamma   90.00
#
_symmetry.space_group_name_H-M   'P 1'
#
loop_
_entity.id
_entity.type
_entity.pdbx_description
1 polymer ?
#
loop_
_entity_poly.entity_id
_entity_poly.type
_entity_poly.pdbx_seq_one_letter_code
_entity_poly.pdbx_strand_id
1 'polypeptide(L)'
;MPSEISDLKQFIEICRRKDAKSARIKKNKKSNQVKFKVRCSRYLYTHVVKDAGRAEKLKQSFPPGLLVTEVAKKNPKGKRA
;
A
#
# COMPACT_ATOMS: atom_id res chain seq x y z
N MET A 1 -11.43 -5.88 7.15
CA MET A 1 -11.92 -4.49 7.30
C MET A 1 -10.81 -3.51 6.91
N PRO A 2 -11.13 -2.39 6.22
CA PRO A 2 -10.15 -1.34 5.94
C PRO A 2 -9.84 -0.54 7.22
N SER A 3 -8.57 -0.14 7.39
CA SER A 3 -8.12 0.76 8.45
C SER A 3 -7.08 1.72 7.89
N GLU A 4 -7.15 2.99 8.27
CA GLU A 4 -6.13 3.98 7.93
C GLU A 4 -5.09 4.07 9.05
N ILE A 5 -3.83 4.34 8.67
CA ILE A 5 -2.72 4.57 9.58
C ILE A 5 -2.06 5.89 9.21
N SER A 6 -2.03 6.83 10.16
CA SER A 6 -1.41 8.14 10.00
C SER A 6 0.10 8.11 10.27
N ASP A 7 0.54 7.35 11.27
CA ASP A 7 1.95 7.28 11.64
C ASP A 7 2.77 6.36 10.72
N LEU A 8 3.93 6.85 10.30
CA LEU A 8 4.82 6.13 9.40
C LEU A 8 5.53 4.97 10.10
N LYS A 9 5.93 5.13 11.37
CA LYS A 9 6.67 4.09 12.10
C LYS A 9 5.78 2.87 12.30
N GLN A 10 4.55 3.10 12.75
CA GLN A 10 3.53 2.04 12.87
C GLN A 10 3.28 1.33 11.53
N PHE A 11 3.24 2.07 10.41
CA PHE A 11 3.05 1.47 9.09
C PHE A 11 4.21 0.53 8.71
N ILE A 12 5.46 0.94 8.95
CA ILE A 12 6.66 0.12 8.66
C ILE A 12 6.68 -1.14 9.53
N GLU A 13 6.33 -1.03 10.81
CA GLU A 13 6.22 -2.17 11.71
C GLU A 13 5.20 -3.20 11.17
N ILE A 14 4.06 -2.73 10.68
CA ILE A 14 3.03 -3.59 10.09
C ILE A 14 3.50 -4.29 8.83
N CYS A 15 4.32 -3.64 8.02
CA CYS A 15 4.89 -4.27 6.83
C CYS A 15 5.80 -5.46 7.16
N ARG A 16 6.44 -5.45 8.34
CA ARG A 16 7.37 -6.49 8.80
C ARG A 16 6.69 -7.63 9.57
N ARG A 17 5.42 -7.50 9.93
CA ARG A 17 4.68 -8.54 10.66
C ARG A 17 4.50 -9.79 9.80
N LYS A 18 4.53 -10.98 10.43
CA LYS A 18 4.34 -12.28 9.75
C LYS A 18 3.01 -12.42 9.02
N ASP A 19 1.98 -11.68 9.44
CA ASP A 19 0.64 -11.78 8.88
C ASP A 19 0.39 -10.84 7.69
N ALA A 20 1.38 -10.00 7.34
CA ALA A 20 1.37 -9.20 6.13
C ALA A 20 1.59 -10.11 4.91
N LYS A 21 0.59 -10.16 4.02
CA LYS A 21 0.58 -11.08 2.86
C LYS A 21 0.96 -10.40 1.55
N SER A 22 0.49 -9.17 1.35
CA SER A 22 0.72 -8.43 0.10
C SER A 22 0.56 -6.94 0.31
N ALA A 23 1.34 -6.14 -0.40
CA ALA A 23 1.15 -4.69 -0.50
C ALA A 23 0.63 -4.30 -1.89
N ARG A 24 -0.27 -3.32 -1.92
CA ARG A 24 -0.78 -2.67 -3.13
C ARG A 24 -0.47 -1.20 -3.08
N ILE A 25 0.24 -0.70 -4.10
CA ILE A 25 0.55 0.72 -4.22
C ILE A 25 -0.42 1.33 -5.23
N LYS A 26 -1.28 2.24 -4.77
CA LYS A 26 -2.24 2.93 -5.62
C LYS A 26 -1.85 4.41 -5.75
N LYS A 27 -1.37 4.79 -6.92
CA LYS A 27 -1.18 6.21 -7.29
C LYS A 27 -2.53 6.80 -7.74
N ASN A 28 -2.93 7.92 -7.15
CA ASN A 28 -4.14 8.66 -7.55
C ASN A 28 -3.76 9.94 -8.29
N LYS A 29 -3.97 9.95 -9.61
CA LYS A 29 -3.64 11.09 -10.48
C LYS A 29 -4.44 12.36 -10.16
N LYS A 30 -5.67 12.23 -9.63
CA LYS A 30 -6.53 13.41 -9.36
C LYS A 30 -6.11 14.17 -8.11
N SER A 31 -5.67 13.46 -7.07
CA SER A 31 -5.33 14.05 -5.77
C SER A 31 -3.82 14.07 -5.50
N ASN A 32 -3.00 13.63 -6.46
CA ASN A 32 -1.55 13.42 -6.32
C ASN A 32 -1.15 12.61 -5.07
N GLN A 33 -2.07 11.79 -4.54
CA GLN A 33 -1.82 10.94 -3.39
C GLN A 33 -1.41 9.55 -3.83
N VAL A 34 -0.42 8.99 -3.13
CA VAL A 34 -0.05 7.59 -3.19
C VAL A 34 -0.60 6.89 -1.96
N LYS A 35 -1.39 5.84 -2.16
CA LYS A 35 -1.94 5.01 -1.07
C LYS A 35 -1.19 3.68 -1.04
N PHE A 36 -0.51 3.42 0.06
CA PHE A 36 0.15 2.15 0.34
C PHE A 36 -0.81 1.28 1.14
N LYS A 37 -1.25 0.17 0.54
CA LYS A 37 -2.28 -0.70 1.11
C LYS A 37 -1.68 -2.07 1.44
N VAL A 38 -1.46 -2.37 2.71
CA VAL A 38 -0.92 -3.66 3.17
C VAL A 38 -2.08 -4.54 3.60
N ARG A 39 -2.18 -5.72 3.00
CA ARG A 39 -3.14 -6.74 3.39
C ARG A 39 -2.54 -7.62 4.47
N CYS A 40 -3.12 -7.54 5.66
CA CYS A 40 -2.87 -8.46 6.75
C CYS A 40 -3.97 -9.53 6.82
N SER A 41 -3.91 -10.38 7.84
CA SER A 41 -4.94 -11.38 8.16
C SER A 41 -6.35 -10.77 8.22
N ARG A 42 -6.58 -9.87 9.17
CA ARG A 42 -7.88 -9.25 9.46
C ARG A 42 -8.10 -7.91 8.73
N TYR A 43 -7.07 -7.09 8.66
CA TYR A 43 -7.18 -5.70 8.21
C TYR A 43 -6.47 -5.46 6.87
N LEU A 44 -6.98 -4.47 6.14
CA LEU A 44 -6.28 -3.81 5.04
C LEU A 44 -5.84 -2.45 5.54
N TYR A 45 -4.57 -2.34 5.92
CA TYR A 45 -4.00 -1.10 6.41
C TYR A 45 -3.63 -0.20 5.25
N THR A 46 -4.04 1.06 5.31
CA THR A 46 -3.70 2.06 4.29
C THR A 46 -2.93 3.21 4.92
N HIS A 47 -1.77 3.52 4.37
CA HIS A 47 -1.07 4.78 4.62
C HIS A 47 -1.13 5.66 3.38
N VAL A 48 -1.46 6.93 3.55
CA VAL A 48 -1.64 7.90 2.46
C VAL A 48 -0.50 8.91 2.49
N VAL A 49 0.24 8.99 1.38
CA VAL A 49 1.37 9.91 1.21
C VAL A 49 1.04 10.89 0.09
N LYS A 50 1.24 12.19 0.34
CA LYS A 50 1.06 13.25 -0.67
C LYS A 50 2.35 13.59 -1.43
N ASP A 51 3.50 13.41 -0.78
CA ASP A 51 4.80 13.73 -1.35
C ASP A 51 5.36 12.56 -2.19
N ALA A 52 5.75 12.83 -3.43
CA ALA A 52 6.24 11.81 -4.35
C ALA A 52 7.59 11.23 -3.92
N GLY A 53 8.52 12.08 -3.44
CA GLY A 53 9.85 11.64 -3.01
C GLY A 53 9.80 10.72 -1.80
N ARG A 54 8.97 11.04 -0.80
CA ARG A 54 8.71 10.18 0.36
C ARG A 54 8.03 8.87 -0.05
N ALA A 55 7.12 8.91 -1.01
CA ALA A 55 6.47 7.70 -1.50
C ALA A 55 7.48 6.72 -2.14
N GLU A 56 8.45 7.21 -2.91
CA GLU A 56 9.50 6.35 -3.49
C GLU A 56 10.42 5.75 -2.43
N LYS A 57 10.84 6.53 -1.42
CA LYS A 57 11.61 6.02 -0.27
C LYS A 57 10.83 4.97 0.53
N LEU A 58 9.53 5.20 0.73
CA LEU A 58 8.68 4.23 1.43
C LEU A 58 8.53 2.93 0.64
N LYS A 59 8.48 3.01 -0.69
CA LYS A 59 8.46 1.82 -1.57
C LYS A 59 9.72 0.95 -1.39
N GLN A 60 10.88 1.56 -1.14
CA GLN A 60 12.13 0.83 -0.89
C GLN A 60 12.19 0.22 0.52
N SER A 61 11.37 0.71 1.46
CA SER A 61 11.38 0.25 2.86
C SER A 61 10.57 -1.02 3.10
N PHE A 62 9.86 -1.52 2.08
CA PHE A 62 9.11 -2.77 2.20
C PHE A 62 10.06 -3.98 2.28
N PRO A 63 9.70 -4.99 3.08
CA PRO A 63 10.52 -6.21 3.15
C PRO A 63 10.50 -6.94 1.81
N PRO A 64 11.65 -7.51 1.37
CA PRO A 64 11.80 -8.13 0.05
C PRO A 64 10.91 -9.36 -0.17
N GLY A 65 10.51 -10.05 0.90
CA GLY A 65 9.58 -11.19 0.82
C GLY A 65 8.10 -10.81 0.67
N LEU A 66 7.76 -9.52 0.75
CA LEU A 66 6.37 -9.07 0.63
C LEU A 66 6.00 -8.85 -0.84
N LEU A 67 4.92 -9.49 -1.30
CA LEU A 67 4.43 -9.31 -2.66
C LEU A 67 3.88 -7.89 -2.85
N VAL A 68 4.60 -7.05 -3.59
CA VAL A 68 4.21 -5.67 -3.90
C VAL A 68 3.63 -5.58 -5.30
N THR A 69 2.41 -5.05 -5.42
CA THR A 69 1.74 -4.85 -6.71
C THR A 69 1.38 -3.38 -6.91
N GLU A 70 1.77 -2.80 -8.05
CA GLU A 70 1.36 -1.45 -8.43
C GLU A 70 0.01 -1.47 -9.15
N VAL A 71 -0.97 -0.76 -8.60
CA VAL A 71 -2.32 -0.72 -9.16
C VAL A 71 -2.49 0.57 -9.97
N ALA A 72 -2.30 0.45 -11.28
CA ALA A 72 -2.76 1.46 -12.22
C ALA A 72 -4.32 1.55 -12.18
N LYS A 73 -4.89 2.65 -12.69
CA LYS A 73 -6.34 2.69 -12.95
C LYS A 73 -6.64 1.59 -13.99
N LYS A 74 -7.15 0.43 -13.56
CA LYS A 74 -7.70 -0.56 -14.49
C LYS A 74 -9.06 -0.04 -14.95
N ASN A 75 -9.25 -0.01 -16.27
CA ASN A 75 -10.49 0.35 -16.95
C ASN A 75 -11.70 -0.38 -16.34
N PRO A 76 -12.91 0.20 -16.43
CA PRO A 76 -14.12 -0.40 -15.90
C PRO A 76 -14.49 -1.62 -16.75
N LYS A 77 -13.96 -2.79 -16.40
CA LYS A 77 -14.56 -4.12 -16.66
C LYS A 77 -13.65 -5.18 -16.08
N GLY A 78 -14.20 -5.93 -15.13
CA GLY A 78 -13.58 -7.14 -14.63
C GLY A 78 -13.35 -8.12 -15.78
N LYS A 79 -12.13 -8.65 -15.87
CA LYS A 79 -11.93 -10.02 -16.32
C LYS A 79 -11.40 -10.76 -15.12
N ARG A 80 -12.29 -11.45 -14.42
CA ARG A 80 -11.94 -12.64 -13.66
C ARG A 80 -11.80 -13.73 -14.72
N ALA A 81 -10.60 -14.25 -14.88
CA ALA A 81 -10.45 -15.64 -15.27
C ALA A 81 -10.59 -16.46 -13.98
#